data_AF-A0A353Q047-F1
#
_entry.id   AF-A0A353Q047-F1
#
_cell.length_a   1.000
_cell.length_b   1.000
_cell.length_c   1.000
_cell.angle_alpha   90.00
_cell.angle_beta   90.00
_cell.angle_gamma   90.00
#
_symmetry.space_group_name_H-M   'P 1'
#
loop_
_entity.id
_entity.type
_entity.pdbx_description
1 polymer ?
#
loop_
_entity_poly.entity_id
_entity_poly.type
_entity_poly.pdbx_seq_one_letter_code
_entity_poly.pdbx_strand_id
1 'polypeptide(L)'
;PANNYGYIGWNMRLPMFADKNVRKALVYGFNRKGFVDAYYKGYADVCNSPISPVSWAYSEDIDKYDYDPQKAEELLDAAGWKKGSDGFRYKDGKKFTIHWLTYTGSKYVDTLIPLLKNDWQKIGVEVIPELM
;
A
#
# COMPACT_ATOMS: atom_id res chain seq x y z
N PRO A 1 5.77 -5.29 -24.27
CA PRO A 1 5.59 -5.52 -22.82
C PRO A 1 6.94 -5.39 -22.09
N ALA A 2 7.07 -4.40 -21.20
CA ALA A 2 8.25 -4.29 -20.36
C ALA A 2 8.17 -5.34 -19.24
N ASN A 3 9.24 -6.08 -19.00
CA ASN A 3 9.33 -7.00 -17.86
C ASN A 3 9.76 -6.23 -16.61
N ASN A 4 8.88 -5.37 -16.10
CA ASN A 4 9.10 -4.57 -14.90
C ASN A 4 7.86 -4.61 -14.00
N TYR A 5 8.05 -4.25 -12.73
CA TYR A 5 6.94 -4.05 -11.79
C TYR A 5 7.28 -2.86 -10.88
N GLY A 6 6.24 -2.12 -10.47
CA GLY A 6 6.34 -1.11 -9.42
C GLY A 6 6.02 -1.70 -8.06
N TYR A 7 6.66 -1.21 -7.00
CA TYR A 7 6.39 -1.64 -5.63
C TYR A 7 6.63 -0.50 -4.64
N ILE A 8 6.04 -0.61 -3.44
CA ILE A 8 6.38 0.21 -2.28
C ILE A 8 7.29 -0.62 -1.38
N GLY A 9 8.50 -0.12 -1.12
CA GLY A 9 9.47 -0.76 -0.24
C GLY A 9 9.21 -0.42 1.22
N TRP A 10 8.98 -1.44 2.06
CA TRP A 10 8.78 -1.25 3.49
C TRP A 10 10.12 -1.33 4.25
N ASN A 11 10.48 -0.27 4.97
CA ASN A 11 11.65 -0.31 5.85
C ASN A 11 11.31 -1.04 7.17
N MET A 12 11.60 -2.34 7.22
CA MET A 12 11.30 -3.18 8.39
C MET A 12 12.15 -2.84 9.64
N ARG A 13 13.13 -1.93 9.55
CA ARG A 13 13.80 -1.38 10.74
C ARG A 13 12.89 -0.44 11.54
N LEU A 14 11.85 0.10 10.92
CA LEU A 14 10.82 0.86 11.62
C LEU A 14 9.83 -0.10 12.30
N PRO A 15 9.59 0.03 13.62
CA PRO A 15 8.76 -0.90 14.37
C PRO A 15 7.36 -1.14 13.79
N MET A 16 6.74 -0.09 13.21
CA MET A 16 5.41 -0.21 12.60
C MET A 16 5.37 -1.20 11.43
N PHE A 17 6.46 -1.29 10.65
CA PHE A 17 6.53 -2.16 9.48
C PHE A 17 7.12 -3.53 9.77
N ALA A 18 7.63 -3.77 10.99
CA ALA A 18 8.10 -5.09 11.41
C ALA A 18 6.94 -6.10 11.50
N ASP A 19 5.76 -5.64 11.90
CA ASP A 19 4.55 -6.47 11.95
C ASP A 19 4.02 -6.77 10.54
N LYS A 20 3.91 -8.06 10.22
CA LYS A 20 3.37 -8.54 8.94
C LYS A 20 1.91 -8.14 8.74
N ASN A 21 1.12 -8.06 9.81
CA ASN A 21 -0.30 -7.70 9.73
C ASN A 21 -0.46 -6.24 9.31
N VAL A 22 0.42 -5.36 9.79
CA VAL A 22 0.47 -3.96 9.34
C VAL A 22 0.78 -3.89 7.84
N ARG A 23 1.80 -4.63 7.37
CA ARG A 23 2.13 -4.65 5.93
C ARG A 23 0.97 -5.19 5.09
N LYS A 24 0.32 -6.27 5.53
CA LYS A 24 -0.87 -6.82 4.87
C LYS A 24 -2.02 -5.81 4.83
N ALA A 25 -2.28 -5.12 5.94
CA ALA A 25 -3.32 -4.11 6.02
C ALA A 25 -3.11 -2.96 5.03
N LEU A 26 -1.87 -2.48 4.88
CA LEU A 26 -1.55 -1.41 3.93
C LEU A 26 -1.78 -1.84 2.47
N VAL A 27 -1.56 -3.12 2.15
CA VAL A 27 -1.86 -3.65 0.81
C VAL A 27 -3.36 -3.80 0.59
N TYR A 28 -4.09 -4.41 1.54
CA TYR A 28 -5.55 -4.54 1.47
C TYR A 28 -6.26 -3.18 1.44
N GLY A 29 -5.70 -2.19 2.14
CA GLY A 29 -6.25 -0.85 2.26
C GLY A 29 -5.96 0.09 1.10
N PHE A 30 -5.30 -0.36 0.02
CA PHE A 30 -5.04 0.45 -1.17
C PHE A 30 -5.68 -0.15 -2.42
N ASN A 31 -6.46 0.65 -3.15
CA ASN A 31 -7.11 0.20 -4.38
C ASN A 31 -6.10 0.15 -5.55
N ARG A 32 -5.26 -0.89 -5.55
CA ARG A 32 -4.24 -1.13 -6.58
C ARG A 32 -4.86 -1.23 -7.98
N LYS A 33 -6.03 -1.87 -8.11
CA LYS A 33 -6.74 -1.97 -9.39
C LYS A 33 -7.18 -0.59 -9.87
N GLY A 34 -7.80 0.21 -9.00
CA GLY A 34 -8.22 1.57 -9.34
C GLY A 34 -7.06 2.47 -9.79
N PHE A 35 -5.90 2.37 -9.12
CA PHE A 35 -4.69 3.05 -9.56
C PHE A 35 -4.20 2.56 -10.93
N VAL A 36 -4.13 1.24 -11.13
CA VAL A 36 -3.68 0.65 -12.40
C VAL A 36 -4.61 1.07 -13.55
N ASP A 37 -5.93 1.00 -13.35
CA ASP A 37 -6.91 1.42 -14.33
C ASP A 37 -6.77 2.92 -14.67
N ALA A 38 -6.60 3.78 -13.66
CA ALA A 38 -6.50 5.22 -13.83
C ALA A 38 -5.21 5.66 -14.56
N TYR A 39 -4.06 5.08 -14.19
CA TYR A 39 -2.77 5.47 -14.74
C TYR A 39 -2.42 4.70 -16.02
N TYR A 40 -2.50 3.37 -15.98
CA TYR A 40 -2.07 2.50 -17.09
C TYR A 40 -3.17 2.24 -18.12
N LYS A 41 -4.45 2.52 -17.84
CA LYS A 41 -5.54 2.45 -18.85
C LYS A 41 -5.57 1.13 -19.64
N GLY A 42 -5.38 0.00 -18.95
CA GLY A 42 -5.37 -1.34 -19.54
C GLY A 42 -4.01 -1.81 -20.10
N TYR A 43 -2.95 -1.00 -19.99
CA TYR A 43 -1.60 -1.39 -20.40
C TYR A 43 -0.75 -2.03 -19.29
N ALA A 44 -1.34 -2.29 -18.13
CA ALA A 44 -0.70 -3.02 -17.04
C ALA A 44 -1.72 -3.77 -16.20
N ASP A 45 -1.25 -4.80 -15.50
CA ASP A 45 -2.03 -5.63 -14.59
C ASP A 45 -1.59 -5.41 -13.13
N VAL A 46 -2.50 -5.70 -12.19
CA VAL A 46 -2.16 -5.73 -10.77
C VAL A 46 -1.24 -6.91 -10.50
N CYS A 47 -0.10 -6.62 -9.88
CA CYS A 47 0.93 -7.61 -9.59
C CYS A 47 0.91 -8.04 -8.11
N ASN A 48 0.99 -9.36 -7.86
CA ASN A 48 1.12 -9.95 -6.51
C ASN A 48 2.44 -10.72 -6.32
N SER A 49 3.26 -10.87 -7.37
CA SER A 49 4.51 -11.62 -7.35
C SER A 49 5.64 -10.82 -7.98
N PRO A 50 6.87 -10.83 -7.44
CA PRO A 50 8.02 -10.21 -8.10
C PRO A 50 8.48 -10.98 -9.35
N ILE A 51 7.82 -12.10 -9.68
CA ILE A 51 8.15 -12.96 -10.82
C ILE A 51 7.21 -12.65 -11.98
N SER A 52 7.80 -12.46 -13.16
CA SER A 52 7.08 -12.22 -14.42
C SER A 52 6.18 -13.41 -14.80
N PRO A 53 4.95 -13.19 -15.28
CA PRO A 53 4.08 -14.26 -15.76
C PRO A 53 4.66 -15.14 -16.88
N VAL A 54 5.64 -14.63 -17.64
CA VAL A 54 6.31 -15.40 -18.70
C VAL A 54 7.47 -16.26 -18.18
N SER A 55 7.83 -16.12 -16.91
CA SER A 55 8.89 -16.92 -16.30
C SER A 55 8.41 -18.32 -16.00
N TRP A 56 9.28 -19.31 -16.18
CA TRP A 56 9.03 -20.70 -15.76
C TRP A 56 8.82 -20.82 -14.23
N ALA A 57 9.30 -19.85 -13.45
CA ALA A 57 9.17 -19.80 -12.00
C ALA A 57 7.90 -19.07 -11.52
N TYR A 58 7.05 -18.61 -12.43
CA TYR A 58 5.79 -17.96 -12.08
C TYR A 58 4.79 -18.98 -11.52
N SER A 59 4.06 -18.58 -10.49
CA SER A 59 2.96 -19.36 -9.92
C SER A 59 1.76 -18.45 -9.73
N GLU A 60 0.58 -18.96 -10.09
CA GLU A 60 -0.71 -18.34 -9.78
C GLU A 60 -1.23 -18.74 -8.39
N ASP A 61 -0.63 -19.76 -7.78
CA ASP A 61 -0.92 -20.22 -6.42
C ASP A 61 -0.21 -19.34 -5.39
N ILE A 62 -0.64 -18.08 -5.31
CA ILE A 62 -0.11 -17.05 -4.41
C ILE A 62 -1.26 -16.29 -3.74
N ASP A 63 -0.98 -15.73 -2.56
CA ASP A 63 -1.92 -14.89 -1.83
C ASP A 63 -2.41 -13.72 -2.70
N LYS A 64 -3.72 -13.54 -2.76
CA LYS A 64 -4.37 -12.37 -3.37
C LYS A 64 -4.66 -11.31 -2.30
N TYR A 65 -4.38 -10.07 -2.66
CA TYR A 65 -4.57 -8.91 -1.81
C TYR A 65 -5.53 -7.90 -2.46
N ASP A 66 -6.73 -8.35 -2.78
CA ASP A 66 -7.76 -7.49 -3.37
C ASP A 66 -8.11 -6.33 -2.44
N TYR A 67 -8.61 -5.21 -2.99
CA TYR A 67 -8.92 -4.05 -2.18
C TYR A 67 -10.03 -4.37 -1.16
N ASP A 68 -9.66 -4.35 0.12
CA ASP A 68 -10.54 -4.69 1.24
C ASP A 68 -10.18 -3.81 2.46
N PRO A 69 -10.74 -2.59 2.53
CA PRO A 69 -10.51 -1.69 3.65
C PRO A 69 -10.95 -2.26 4.99
N GLN A 70 -11.99 -3.10 5.02
CA GLN A 70 -12.50 -3.69 6.25
C GLN A 70 -11.47 -4.67 6.83
N LYS A 71 -10.95 -5.57 5.99
CA LYS A 71 -9.86 -6.48 6.39
C LYS A 71 -8.61 -5.73 6.80
N ALA A 72 -8.30 -4.62 6.14
CA ALA A 72 -7.20 -3.74 6.55
C ALA A 72 -7.42 -3.17 7.96
N GLU A 73 -8.62 -2.70 8.26
CA GLU A 73 -8.97 -2.21 9.61
C GLU A 73 -8.83 -3.31 10.66
N GLU A 74 -9.38 -4.50 10.41
CA GLU A 74 -9.27 -5.66 11.32
C GLU A 74 -7.81 -6.05 11.62
N LEU A 75 -6.96 -6.08 10.58
CA LEU A 75 -5.53 -6.37 10.72
C LEU A 75 -4.79 -5.30 11.55
N LEU A 76 -5.15 -4.03 11.39
CA LEU A 76 -4.57 -2.93 12.16
C LEU A 76 -5.02 -2.98 13.62
N ASP A 77 -6.29 -3.29 13.87
CA ASP A 77 -6.82 -3.47 15.22
C ASP A 77 -6.17 -4.65 15.95
N ALA A 78 -5.94 -5.76 15.25
CA ALA A 78 -5.21 -6.92 15.77
C ALA A 78 -3.72 -6.61 16.03
N ALA A 79 -3.12 -5.71 15.24
CA ALA A 79 -1.76 -5.21 15.45
C ALA A 79 -1.64 -4.15 16.57
N GLY A 80 -2.76 -3.79 17.23
CA GLY A 80 -2.82 -2.85 18.34
C GLY A 80 -2.91 -1.37 17.93
N TRP A 81 -3.19 -1.08 16.66
CA TRP A 81 -3.42 0.28 16.19
C TRP A 81 -4.90 0.63 16.34
N LYS A 82 -5.23 1.56 17.25
CA LYS A 82 -6.63 1.92 17.54
C LYS A 82 -7.03 3.23 16.89
N LYS A 83 -8.22 3.28 16.29
CA LYS A 83 -8.77 4.49 15.64
C LYS A 83 -9.21 5.50 16.71
N GLY A 84 -8.68 6.71 16.64
CA GLY A 84 -9.07 7.86 17.46
C GLY A 84 -10.31 8.56 16.91
N SER A 85 -10.80 9.54 17.67
CA SER A 85 -11.98 10.34 17.28
C SER A 85 -11.74 11.23 16.06
N ASP A 86 -10.48 11.50 15.74
CA ASP A 86 -10.07 12.25 14.54
C ASP A 86 -9.98 11.37 13.28
N GLY A 87 -10.29 10.07 13.41
CA GLY A 87 -10.28 9.10 12.33
C GLY A 87 -8.90 8.48 12.05
N PHE A 88 -7.84 8.90 12.74
CA PHE A 88 -6.50 8.33 12.59
C PHE A 88 -6.22 7.24 13.62
N ARG A 89 -5.29 6.35 13.31
CA ARG A 89 -4.90 5.26 14.20
C ARG A 89 -3.70 5.62 15.05
N TYR A 90 -3.68 5.09 16.27
CA TYR A 90 -2.65 5.33 17.28
C TYR A 90 -2.21 4.03 17.94
N LYS A 91 -0.93 3.95 18.30
CA LYS A 91 -0.35 2.89 19.11
C LYS A 91 0.71 3.50 20.03
N ASP A 92 0.63 3.21 21.32
CA ASP A 92 1.54 3.74 22.35
C ASP A 92 1.65 5.28 22.31
N GLY A 93 0.52 5.97 22.09
CA GLY A 93 0.45 7.44 21.97
C GLY A 93 1.00 8.01 20.67
N LYS A 94 1.51 7.18 19.75
CA LYS A 94 2.03 7.61 18.44
C LYS A 94 0.99 7.43 17.35
N LYS A 95 0.76 8.48 16.57
CA LYS A 95 -0.08 8.44 15.37
C LYS A 95 0.55 7.52 14.31
N PHE A 96 -0.28 6.79 13.58
CA PHE A 96 0.16 6.00 12.43
C PHE A 96 0.41 6.94 11.24
N THR A 97 1.63 7.48 11.20
CA THR A 97 2.09 8.35 10.11
C THR A 97 3.21 7.66 9.33
N ILE A 98 3.02 7.54 8.03
CA ILE A 98 4.01 7.03 7.08
C ILE A 98 4.64 8.22 6.36
N HIS A 99 5.95 8.38 6.54
CA HIS A 99 6.77 9.23 5.71
C HIS A 99 7.21 8.43 4.49
N TRP A 100 6.74 8.82 3.30
CA TRP A 100 6.98 8.08 2.07
C TRP A 100 7.90 8.85 1.14
N LEU A 101 9.16 8.41 1.08
CA LEU A 101 10.14 8.92 0.13
C LEU A 101 9.77 8.49 -1.30
N THR A 102 9.60 9.47 -2.19
CA THR A 102 9.31 9.24 -3.62
C THR A 102 9.85 10.38 -4.48
N TYR A 103 9.83 10.21 -5.80
CA TYR A 103 10.43 11.13 -6.76
C TYR A 103 9.41 12.11 -7.35
N THR A 104 9.90 13.29 -7.77
CA THR A 104 9.10 14.31 -8.46
C THR A 104 9.09 14.14 -9.98
N GLY A 105 8.24 14.91 -10.66
CA GLY A 105 8.26 15.05 -12.12
C GLY A 105 7.70 13.86 -12.90
N SER A 106 6.95 12.97 -12.24
CA SER A 106 6.34 11.80 -12.87
C SER A 106 4.85 11.72 -12.64
N LYS A 107 4.10 11.64 -13.75
CA LYS A 107 2.65 11.40 -13.74
C LYS A 107 2.25 10.15 -12.94
N TYR A 108 3.15 9.17 -12.83
CA TYR A 108 2.94 7.97 -12.01
C TYR A 108 2.74 8.37 -10.55
N VAL A 109 3.69 9.13 -9.99
CA VAL A 109 3.68 9.58 -8.60
C VAL A 109 2.56 10.61 -8.37
N ASP A 110 2.36 11.53 -9.32
CA ASP A 110 1.29 12.54 -9.26
C ASP A 110 -0.11 11.89 -9.18
N THR A 111 -0.30 10.74 -9.81
CA THR A 111 -1.56 9.97 -9.75
C THR A 111 -1.62 9.10 -8.50
N LEU A 112 -0.50 8.49 -8.11
CA LEU A 112 -0.43 7.54 -6.99
C LEU A 112 -0.64 8.22 -5.63
N ILE A 113 0.03 9.36 -5.38
CA ILE A 113 -0.03 10.08 -4.10
C ILE A 113 -1.47 10.36 -3.64
N PRO A 114 -2.33 11.03 -4.44
CA PRO A 114 -3.67 11.38 -3.96
C PRO A 114 -4.54 10.14 -3.70
N LEU A 115 -4.45 9.10 -4.54
CA LEU A 115 -5.21 7.86 -4.35
C LEU A 115 -4.76 7.12 -3.09
N LEU A 116 -3.45 7.01 -2.88
CA LEU A 116 -2.88 6.34 -1.73
C LEU A 116 -3.18 7.10 -0.43
N LYS A 117 -3.07 8.44 -0.42
CA LYS A 117 -3.49 9.28 0.72
C LYS A 117 -4.97 9.07 1.05
N ASN A 118 -5.83 9.11 0.04
CA ASN A 118 -7.27 8.92 0.21
C ASN A 118 -7.61 7.54 0.79
N ASP A 119 -7.05 6.48 0.22
CA ASP A 119 -7.39 5.12 0.62
C ASP A 119 -6.81 4.75 1.99
N TRP A 120 -5.56 5.13 2.29
CA TRP A 120 -4.98 4.89 3.61
C TRP A 120 -5.58 5.77 4.70
N GLN A 121 -6.05 6.98 4.38
CA GLN A 121 -6.80 7.78 5.36
C GLN A 121 -8.11 7.11 5.79
N LYS A 122 -8.80 6.38 4.90
CA LYS A 122 -10.04 5.65 5.26
C LYS A 122 -9.81 4.62 6.37
N ILE A 123 -8.66 3.93 6.32
CA ILE A 123 -8.23 2.96 7.34
C ILE A 123 -7.48 3.63 8.52
N GLY A 124 -7.42 4.96 8.55
CA GLY A 124 -6.83 5.76 9.63
C GLY A 124 -5.30 5.86 9.60
N VAL A 125 -4.68 5.66 8.43
CA VAL A 125 -3.23 5.81 8.25
C VAL A 125 -2.93 7.12 7.53
N GLU A 126 -2.07 7.95 8.12
CA GLU A 126 -1.62 9.20 7.52
C GLU A 126 -0.40 8.96 6.63
N VAL A 127 -0.35 9.65 5.49
CA VAL A 127 0.77 9.60 4.57
C VAL A 127 1.28 11.00 4.27
N ILE A 128 2.56 11.18 4.50
CA ILE A 128 3.32 12.39 4.19
C ILE A 128 4.33 12.01 3.10
N PRO A 129 4.07 12.36 1.83
CA PRO A 129 5.04 12.14 0.76
C PRO A 129 6.23 13.09 0.94
N GLU A 130 7.44 12.53 0.91
CA GLU A 130 8.71 13.24 0.94
C GLU A 130 9.29 13.17 -0.47
N LEU A 131 9.25 14.31 -1.16
CA LEU A 131 9.58 14.42 -2.57
C LEU A 131 11.06 14.75 -2.77
N MET A 132 11.74 13.97 -3.63
CA MET A 132 13.13 14.20 -4.05
C MET A 132 13.28 14.35 -5.57
#